data_AF-A0A371QXQ1-F1
#
_entry.id   AF-A0A371QXQ1-F1
#
_cell.length_a   1.000
_cell.length_b   1.000
_cell.length_c   1.000
_cell.angle_alpha   90.00
_cell.angle_beta   90.00
_cell.angle_gamma   90.00
#
_symmetry.space_group_name_H-M   'P 1'
#
loop_
_entity.id
_entity.type
_entity.pdbx_description
1 polymer ?
#
loop_
_entity_poly.entity_id
_entity_poly.type
_entity_poly.pdbx_seq_one_letter_code
_entity_poly.pdbx_strand_id
1 'polypeptide(L)' 'MEPDVSSAMLRRVEELQRLADSIAEHHPYWPTLHFTLQLLRTIVENWNRDFTKEEHEELMWVAEKIVESVKRIQPRGTEK' A
#
# COMPACT_ATOMS: atom_id res chain seq x y z
N MET A 1 0.43 -12.16 -27.63
CA MET A 1 -0.27 -12.05 -26.34
C MET A 1 0.15 -10.71 -25.78
N GLU A 2 -0.77 -9.74 -25.73
CA GLU A 2 -0.47 -8.46 -25.07
C GLU A 2 0.02 -8.77 -23.64
N PRO A 3 1.04 -8.05 -23.13
CA PRO A 3 1.47 -8.23 -21.76
C PRO A 3 0.28 -7.90 -20.88
N ASP A 4 -0.16 -8.90 -20.11
CA ASP A 4 -1.21 -8.72 -19.12
C ASP A 4 -0.86 -7.52 -18.22
N VAL A 5 -1.68 -6.48 -18.30
CA VAL A 5 -1.47 -5.20 -17.62
C VAL A 5 -1.36 -5.43 -16.12
N SER A 6 -2.10 -6.38 -15.56
CA SER A 6 -2.02 -6.73 -14.14
C SER A 6 -0.67 -7.33 -13.77
N SER A 7 -0.14 -8.25 -14.59
CA SER A 7 1.23 -8.77 -14.45
C SER A 7 2.31 -7.67 -14.55
N ALA A 8 2.13 -6.68 -15.43
CA ALA A 8 3.04 -5.54 -15.53
C ALA A 8 2.98 -4.62 -14.31
N MET A 9 1.78 -4.35 -13.81
CA MET A 9 1.55 -3.59 -12.58
C MET A 9 2.17 -4.29 -11.38
N LEU A 10 1.99 -5.61 -11.24
CA LEU A 10 2.51 -6.38 -10.11
C LEU A 10 4.04 -6.23 -10.00
N ARG A 11 4.76 -6.36 -11.12
CA ARG A 11 6.22 -6.16 -11.15
C ARG A 11 6.64 -4.78 -10.64
N ARG A 12 5.89 -3.73 -10.99
CA ARG A 12 6.18 -2.36 -10.51
C ARG A 12 5.87 -2.19 -9.04
N VAL A 13 4.81 -2.81 -8.53
CA VAL A 13 4.50 -2.81 -7.10
C VAL A 13 5.61 -3.51 -6.32
N GLU A 14 6.09 -4.67 -6.78
CA GLU A 14 7.20 -5.38 -6.15
C GLU A 14 8.52 -4.57 -6.17
N GLU A 15 8.81 -3.86 -7.27
CA GLU A 15 9.94 -2.94 -7.33
C GLU A 15 9.83 -1.82 -6.31
N LEU A 16 8.66 -1.17 -6.22
CA LEU A 16 8.40 -0.12 -5.23
C LEU A 16 8.49 -0.65 -3.79
N GLN A 17 8.01 -1.87 -3.55
CA GLN A 17 8.07 -2.50 -2.23
C GLN A 17 9.52 -2.79 -1.81
N ARG A 18 10.35 -3.34 -2.70
CA ARG A 18 11.79 -3.49 -2.43
C ARG A 18 12.49 -2.17 -2.11
N LEU A 19 12.12 -1.09 -2.80
CA LEU A 19 12.64 0.24 -2.50
C LEU A 19 12.14 0.76 -1.15
N ALA A 20 10.85 0.56 -0.83
CA ALA A 20 10.27 0.97 0.44
C ALA A 20 10.85 0.19 1.63
N ASP A 21 11.12 -1.10 1.47
CA ASP A 21 11.75 -1.95 2.49
C ASP A 21 13.21 -1.53 2.76
N SER A 22 13.84 -0.83 1.83
CA SER A 22 15.18 -0.23 2.03
C SER A 22 15.14 1.09 2.83
N ILE A 23 13.96 1.69 3.02
CA ILE A 23 13.78 2.88 3.84
C ILE A 23 13.74 2.45 5.31
N ALA A 24 14.43 3.21 6.17
CA ALA A 24 14.37 2.99 7.61
C ALA A 24 12.93 3.06 8.13
N GLU A 25 12.50 2.03 8.86
CA GLU A 25 11.15 1.93 9.45
C GLU A 25 10.79 3.13 10.36
N HIS A 26 11.81 3.78 10.93
CA HIS A 26 11.65 4.99 11.74
C HIS A 26 11.37 6.26 10.93
N HIS A 27 11.39 6.22 9.59
CA HIS A 27 11.06 7.37 8.76
C HIS A 27 9.56 7.72 8.92
N PRO A 28 9.20 9.00 9.13
CA PRO A 28 7.83 9.38 9.50
C PRO A 28 6.76 9.01 8.46
N TYR A 29 7.14 8.86 7.19
CA TYR A 29 6.22 8.47 6.10
C TYR A 29 6.28 6.98 5.78
N TRP A 30 7.17 6.22 6.42
CA TRP A 30 7.34 4.79 6.15
C TRP A 30 6.04 3.99 6.36
N PRO A 31 5.27 4.18 7.46
CA PRO A 31 4.04 3.41 7.66
C PRO A 31 3.01 3.66 6.54
N THR A 32 2.84 4.91 6.12
CA THR A 32 1.92 5.25 5.02
C THR A 32 2.36 4.60 3.71
N LEU A 33 3.65 4.66 3.38
CA LEU A 33 4.19 4.05 2.18
C LEU A 33 4.02 2.52 2.20
N HIS A 34 4.38 1.89 3.32
CA HIS A 34 4.29 0.45 3.53
C HIS A 34 2.86 -0.07 3.35
N PHE A 35 1.89 0.47 4.11
CA PHE A 35 0.50 0.01 4.02
C PHE A 35 -0.14 0.32 2.67
N THR A 36 0.24 1.42 2.01
CA THR A 36 -0.24 1.72 0.65
C THR A 36 0.26 0.70 -0.36
N LEU A 37 1.54 0.30 -0.29
CA LEU A 37 2.10 -0.71 -1.17
C LEU A 37 1.55 -2.10 -0.88
N GLN A 38 1.30 -2.44 0.39
CA GLN A 38 0.60 -3.66 0.78
C GLN A 38 -0.80 -3.71 0.15
N LEU A 39 -1.62 -2.67 0.32
CA LEU A 39 -2.96 -2.60 -0.26
C LEU A 39 -2.92 -2.73 -1.79
N LEU A 40 -2.03 -1.97 -2.43
CA LEU A 40 -1.89 -1.97 -3.88
C LEU A 40 -1.48 -3.36 -4.40
N ARG A 41 -0.57 -4.04 -3.70
CA ARG A 41 -0.16 -5.40 -4.05
C ARG A 41 -1.32 -6.39 -3.97
N THR A 42 -2.05 -6.41 -2.85
CA THR A 42 -3.20 -7.31 -2.66
C THR A 42 -4.27 -7.10 -3.73
N ILE A 43 -4.53 -5.85 -4.13
CA ILE A 43 -5.48 -5.53 -5.21
C ILE A 43 -4.99 -6.10 -6.56
N VAL A 44 -3.73 -5.86 -6.91
CA VAL A 44 -3.20 -6.25 -8.23
C VAL A 44 -3.02 -7.78 -8.33
N GLU A 45 -2.58 -8.46 -7.28
CA GLU A 45 -2.44 -9.93 -7.24
C GLU A 45 -3.78 -10.65 -7.49
N ASN A 46 -4.89 -10.04 -7.05
CA ASN A 46 -6.21 -10.65 -7.11
C ASN A 46 -7.14 -10.01 -8.15
N TRP A 47 -6.60 -9.17 -9.04
CA TRP A 47 -7.37 -8.36 -10.00
C TRP A 47 -8.33 -9.17 -10.91
N ASN A 48 -8.02 -10.44 -11.17
CA ASN A 48 -8.77 -11.29 -12.10
C ASN A 48 -9.84 -12.16 -11.38
N ARG A 49 -10.12 -11.92 -10.11
CA ARG A 49 -11.14 -12.63 -9.34
C ARG A 49 -11.80 -11.73 -8.31
N ASP A 50 -12.92 -12.18 -7.78
CA ASP A 50 -13.55 -11.54 -6.62
C ASP A 50 -12.77 -11.87 -5.33
N PHE A 51 -12.83 -10.94 -4.38
CA PHE A 51 -12.30 -11.12 -3.04
C PHE A 51 -13.22 -12.00 -2.19
N THR A 52 -12.62 -12.85 -1.35
CA THR A 52 -13.38 -13.49 -0.28
C THR A 52 -13.78 -12.47 0.77
N LYS A 53 -14.68 -12.85 1.68
CA LYS A 53 -15.06 -12.00 2.80
C LYS A 53 -13.85 -11.66 3.67
N GLU A 54 -13.01 -12.66 3.95
CA GLU A 54 -11.82 -12.52 4.79
C GLU A 54 -10.81 -11.58 4.15
N GLU A 55 -10.59 -11.71 2.84
CA GLU A 55 -9.68 -10.82 2.11
C GLU A 55 -10.22 -9.40 2.03
N HIS A 56 -11.53 -9.23 1.87
CA HIS A 56 -12.16 -7.92 1.93
C HIS A 56 -12.01 -7.28 3.33
N GLU A 57 -12.18 -8.05 4.41
CA GLU A 57 -11.92 -7.59 5.77
C GLU A 57 -10.45 -7.19 5.97
N GLU A 58 -9.51 -7.93 5.38
CA GLU A 58 -8.09 -7.55 5.37
C GLU A 58 -7.83 -6.25 4.60
N LEU A 59 -8.42 -6.07 3.41
CA LEU A 59 -8.31 -4.82 2.64
C LEU A 59 -8.80 -3.62 3.46
N MET A 60 -9.93 -3.77 4.16
CA MET A 60 -10.47 -2.73 5.04
C MET A 60 -9.52 -2.42 6.19
N TRP A 61 -8.94 -3.44 6.82
CA TRP A 61 -7.97 -3.25 7.88
C TRP A 61 -6.71 -2.52 7.39
N VAL A 62 -6.18 -2.87 6.21
CA VAL A 62 -5.03 -2.17 5.62
C VAL A 62 -5.40 -0.71 5.30
N ALA A 63 -6.60 -0.46 4.77
CA ALA A 63 -7.08 0.90 4.50
C ALA A 63 -7.17 1.75 5.78
N GLU A 64 -7.64 1.17 6.89
CA GLU A 64 -7.62 1.84 8.20
C GLU A 64 -6.20 2.21 8.64
N LYS A 65 -5.22 1.31 8.44
CA LYS A 65 -3.80 1.60 8.74
C LYS A 65 -3.24 2.74 7.89
N ILE A 66 -3.63 2.83 6.63
CA ILE A 66 -3.27 3.97 5.77
C ILE A 66 -3.85 5.25 6.38
N VAL A 67 -5.14 5.29 6.72
CA VAL A 67 -5.77 6.47 7.33
C VAL A 67 -5.11 6.86 8.65
N GLU A 68 -4.83 5.88 9.52
CA GLU A 68 -4.14 6.10 10.80
C GLU A 68 -2.74 6.67 10.60
N SER A 69 -1.99 6.15 9.63
CA SER A 69 -0.63 6.62 9.35
C SER A 69 -0.63 8.04 8.77
N VAL A 70 -1.54 8.37 7.85
CA VAL A 70 -1.69 9.72 7.29
C VAL A 70 -2.03 10.73 8.37
N LYS A 71 -2.89 10.39 9.34
CA LYS A 71 -3.21 11.27 10.48
C LYS A 71 -2.00 11.62 11.34
N ARG A 72 -0.94 10.80 11.34
CA ARG A 72 0.31 11.06 12.08
C ARG A 72 1.26 11.99 11.33
N ILE A 73 1.06 12.17 10.02
CA ILE A 73 1.81 13.13 9.21
C ILE A 73 1.32 14.53 9.57
N GLN A 74 2.10 15.22 10.41
CA GLN A 74 1.78 16.59 10.81
C GLN A 74 1.89 17.52 9.59
N PRO A 75 0.85 18.32 9.28
CA PRO A 75 0.99 19.39 8.30
C PRO A 75 2.00 20.42 8.84
N ARG A 76 2.94 20.86 8.00
CA ARG A 76 3.79 22.01 8.37
C ARG A 76 2.90 23.24 8.57
N GLY A 77 2.92 23.82 9.77
CA GLY A 77 2.35 25.15 10.03
C GLY A 77 1.13 25.24 10.95
N THR A 78 0.96 24.34 11.93
CA THR A 78 0.08 24.64 13.09
C THR A 78 0.90 25.10 14.28
N GLU A 79 1.66 26.17 14.11
CA GLU A 79 2.03 27.03 15.24
C GLU A 79 0.88 28.02 15.42
N LYS A 80 0.28 28.03 16.61
CA LYS A 80 -0.68 29.04 17.04
C LYS A 80 0.02 30.36 17.33
#